data_AF-A0A6M1MN41-F1
#
_entry.id   AF-A0A6M1MN41-F1
#
_cell.length_a   1.000
_cell.length_b   1.000
_cell.length_c   1.000
_cell.angle_alpha   90.00
_cell.angle_beta   90.00
_cell.angle_gamma   90.00
#
_symmetry.space_group_name_H-M   'P 1'
#
loop_
_entity.id
_entity.type
_entity.pdbx_description
1 polymer ?
#
loop_
_entity_poly.entity_id
_entity_poly.type
_entity_poly.pdbx_seq_one_letter_code
_entity_poly.pdbx_strand_id
1 'polypeptide(L)'
;MTDAATAAPRRPNWTLIALAAAAVMAAALIALLLVAPKKDGAIDWFAPMIRGGWMAWTLPIALFFWTIACLLVAMTLLAIRFPETPRIGLLRIETTRGDRLFISLLGSAFIHLAWLFFAGPPLWGATALCLVYAAAVFRWV
;
A
#
# COMPACT_ATOMS: atom_id res chain seq x y z
N MET A 1 -18.24 -39.42 32.06
CA MET A 1 -17.90 -38.01 32.27
C MET A 1 -16.47 -37.84 31.78
N THR A 2 -16.30 -37.70 30.45
CA THR A 2 -14.99 -37.60 29.79
C THR A 2 -14.58 -36.14 29.73
N ASP A 3 -13.49 -35.81 30.41
CA ASP A 3 -12.83 -34.51 30.36
C ASP A 3 -12.45 -34.19 28.91
N ALA A 4 -13.19 -33.28 28.28
CA ALA A 4 -12.73 -32.61 27.08
C ALA A 4 -11.58 -31.68 27.49
N ALA A 5 -10.35 -32.20 27.45
CA ALA A 5 -9.14 -31.43 27.63
C ALA A 5 -9.17 -30.25 26.65
N THR A 6 -9.46 -29.06 27.15
CA THR A 6 -9.44 -27.82 26.40
C THR A 6 -8.00 -27.57 25.99
N ALA A 7 -7.68 -27.86 24.73
CA ALA A 7 -6.37 -27.58 24.16
C ALA A 7 -6.05 -26.09 24.37
N ALA A 8 -4.93 -25.81 25.04
CA ALA A 8 -4.52 -24.44 25.31
C ALA A 8 -4.42 -23.66 23.98
N PRO A 9 -4.90 -22.41 23.92
CA PRO A 9 -4.91 -21.63 22.70
C PRO A 9 -3.48 -21.46 22.16
N ARG A 10 -3.22 -21.88 20.93
CA ARG A 10 -1.93 -21.66 20.25
C ARG A 10 -1.68 -20.16 20.13
N ARG A 11 -0.56 -19.68 20.67
CA ARG A 11 -0.12 -18.30 20.46
C ARG A 11 0.27 -18.12 18.99
N PRO A 12 -0.28 -17.12 18.28
CA PRO A 12 0.07 -16.88 16.89
C PRO A 12 1.55 -16.48 16.77
N ASN A 13 2.29 -17.16 15.88
CA ASN A 13 3.67 -16.81 15.58
C ASN A 13 3.72 -15.67 14.57
N TRP A 14 3.70 -14.44 15.08
CA TRP A 14 3.64 -13.23 14.28
C TRP A 14 4.82 -13.02 13.33
N THR A 15 6.02 -13.49 13.68
CA THR A 15 7.17 -13.41 12.78
C THR A 15 6.96 -14.32 11.57
N LEU A 16 6.45 -15.54 11.77
CA LEU A 16 6.13 -16.45 10.68
C LEU A 16 5.03 -15.89 9.77
N ILE A 17 3.96 -15.32 10.35
CA ILE A 17 2.87 -14.72 9.57
C ILE A 17 3.37 -13.55 8.74
N ALA A 18 4.17 -12.65 9.33
CA ALA A 18 4.73 -11.50 8.63
C ALA A 18 5.72 -11.93 7.52
N LEU A 19 6.58 -12.92 7.79
CA LEU A 19 7.51 -13.47 6.80
C LEU A 19 6.77 -14.17 5.66
N ALA A 20 5.72 -14.94 5.96
CA ALA A 20 4.89 -15.58 4.94
C ALA A 20 4.21 -14.54 4.05
N ALA A 21 3.60 -13.51 4.64
CA ALA A 21 3.00 -12.42 3.89
C ALA A 21 4.03 -11.68 3.02
N ALA A 22 5.20 -11.34 3.58
CA ALA A 22 6.28 -10.71 2.84
C ALA A 22 6.79 -11.58 1.69
N ALA A 23 6.91 -12.89 1.90
CA ALA A 23 7.32 -13.85 0.87
C ALA A 23 6.29 -13.91 -0.27
N VAL A 24 5.00 -13.94 0.05
CA VAL A 24 3.93 -13.90 -0.96
C VAL A 24 3.99 -12.59 -1.78
N MET A 25 4.14 -11.45 -1.11
CA MET A 25 4.25 -10.15 -1.80
C MET A 25 5.51 -10.04 -2.66
N ALA A 26 6.64 -10.58 -2.18
CA ALA A 26 7.89 -10.63 -2.93
C ALA A 26 7.79 -11.57 -4.14
N ALA A 27 7.17 -12.74 -3.99
CA ALA A 27 6.92 -13.65 -5.10
C ALA A 27 6.01 -13.00 -6.17
N ALA A 28 4.98 -12.28 -5.76
CA ALA A 28 4.12 -11.52 -6.66
C ALA A 28 4.90 -10.42 -7.39
N LEU A 29 5.78 -9.68 -6.70
CA LEU A 29 6.65 -8.67 -7.31
C LEU A 29 7.61 -9.30 -8.33
N ILE A 30 8.26 -10.40 -7.97
CA ILE A 30 9.19 -11.11 -8.86
C ILE A 30 8.43 -11.58 -10.09
N ALA A 31 7.27 -12.21 -9.94
CA ALA A 31 6.43 -12.63 -11.06
C ALA A 31 6.05 -11.44 -11.97
N LEU A 32 5.71 -10.29 -11.39
CA LEU A 32 5.41 -9.07 -12.14
C LEU A 32 6.61 -8.62 -12.99
N LEU A 33 7.80 -8.57 -12.39
CA LEU A 33 9.03 -8.16 -13.07
C LEU A 33 9.51 -9.18 -14.12
N LEU A 34 9.20 -10.46 -13.93
CA LEU A 34 9.50 -11.51 -14.91
C LEU A 34 8.58 -11.45 -16.13
N VAL A 35 7.30 -11.10 -15.92
CA VAL A 35 6.28 -10.96 -16.99
C VAL A 35 6.34 -9.59 -17.67
N ALA A 36 7.12 -8.65 -17.12
CA ALA A 36 7.33 -7.32 -17.68
C ALA A 36 7.65 -7.38 -19.19
N PRO A 37 6.94 -6.61 -20.04
CA PRO A 37 7.23 -6.56 -21.46
C PRO A 37 8.66 -6.06 -21.67
N LYS A 38 9.37 -6.70 -22.60
CA LYS A 38 10.76 -6.37 -22.93
C LYS A 38 10.88 -6.01 -24.40
N LYS A 39 11.69 -5.00 -24.68
CA LYS A 39 12.07 -4.56 -26.02
C LYS A 39 13.59 -4.42 -26.05
N ASP A 40 14.24 -5.07 -27.02
CA ASP A 40 15.70 -5.04 -27.22
C ASP A 40 16.51 -5.42 -25.96
N GLY A 41 16.00 -6.37 -25.16
CA GLY A 41 16.63 -6.82 -23.91
C GLY A 41 16.38 -5.91 -22.70
N ALA A 42 15.79 -4.74 -22.87
CA ALA A 42 15.38 -3.83 -21.80
C ALA A 42 13.88 -3.97 -21.46
N ILE A 43 13.49 -3.59 -20.24
CA ILE A 43 12.07 -3.50 -19.87
C ILE A 43 11.43 -2.34 -20.63
N ASP A 44 10.34 -2.62 -21.32
CA ASP A 44 9.49 -1.61 -21.94
C ASP A 44 8.46 -1.11 -20.92
N TRP A 45 8.76 0.00 -20.28
CA TRP A 45 7.97 0.55 -19.17
C TRP A 45 6.56 1.01 -19.58
N PHE A 46 6.37 1.36 -20.84
CA PHE A 46 5.12 1.95 -21.32
C PHE A 46 4.30 0.99 -22.19
N ALA A 47 4.88 -0.15 -22.57
CA ALA A 47 4.14 -1.20 -23.24
C ALA A 47 3.06 -1.81 -22.31
N PRO A 48 1.87 -2.11 -22.85
CA PRO A 48 0.86 -2.87 -22.13
C PRO A 48 1.33 -4.31 -21.90
N MET A 49 1.19 -4.80 -20.67
CA MET A 49 1.50 -6.17 -20.27
C MET A 49 0.50 -7.17 -20.87
N ILE A 50 -0.75 -6.75 -21.09
CA ILE A 50 -1.82 -7.57 -21.67
C ILE A 50 -2.20 -6.99 -23.03
N ARG A 51 -1.96 -7.76 -24.10
CA ARG A 51 -2.35 -7.35 -25.46
C ARG A 51 -3.87 -7.46 -25.60
N GLY A 52 -4.51 -6.37 -26.04
CA GLY A 52 -5.98 -6.32 -26.21
C GLY A 52 -6.78 -6.22 -24.91
N GLY A 53 -6.13 -5.90 -23.78
CA GLY A 53 -6.82 -5.62 -22.52
C GLY A 53 -7.68 -4.35 -22.61
N TRP A 54 -8.76 -4.32 -21.83
CA TRP A 54 -9.68 -3.17 -21.76
C TRP A 54 -9.03 -1.89 -21.21
N MET A 55 -7.97 -2.04 -20.43
CA MET A 55 -7.14 -0.95 -19.90
C MET A 55 -5.69 -1.20 -20.31
N ALA A 56 -4.96 -0.13 -20.59
CA ALA A 56 -3.51 -0.18 -20.78
C ALA A 56 -2.81 -0.50 -19.45
N TRP A 57 -2.73 -1.79 -19.13
CA TRP A 57 -2.00 -2.29 -17.96
C TRP A 57 -0.50 -2.23 -18.21
N THR A 58 0.13 -1.13 -17.81
CA THR A 58 1.59 -0.97 -17.90
C THR A 58 2.26 -1.38 -16.60
N LEU A 59 3.58 -1.60 -16.65
CA LEU A 59 4.35 -1.99 -15.48
C LEU A 59 4.31 -0.95 -14.34
N PRO A 60 4.40 0.37 -14.59
CA PRO A 60 4.20 1.39 -13.55
C PRO A 60 2.83 1.30 -12.86
N ILE A 61 1.76 1.05 -13.62
CA ILE A 61 0.40 0.92 -13.06
C ILE A 61 0.33 -0.33 -12.18
N ALA A 62 0.89 -1.45 -12.64
CA ALA A 62 0.88 -2.67 -11.86
C ALA A 62 1.73 -2.57 -10.58
N LEU A 63 2.87 -1.87 -10.62
CA LEU A 63 3.67 -1.56 -9.43
C LEU A 63 2.93 -0.66 -8.43
N PHE A 64 2.15 0.30 -8.92
CA PHE A 64 1.30 1.13 -8.06
C PHE A 64 0.28 0.27 -7.30
N PHE A 65 -0.48 -0.59 -8.00
CA PHE A 65 -1.43 -1.48 -7.33
C PHE A 65 -0.78 -2.51 -6.42
N TRP A 66 0.40 -3.02 -6.79
CA TRP A 66 1.19 -3.88 -5.90
C TRP A 66 1.59 -3.14 -4.61
N THR A 67 1.97 -1.86 -4.71
CA THR A 67 2.27 -1.03 -3.54
C THR A 67 1.05 -0.84 -2.65
N ILE A 68 -0.13 -0.59 -3.24
CA ILE A 68 -1.40 -0.51 -2.50
C ILE A 68 -1.70 -1.85 -1.81
N ALA A 69 -1.53 -2.98 -2.49
CA ALA A 69 -1.71 -4.30 -1.90
C ALA A 69 -0.77 -4.55 -0.71
N CYS A 70 0.51 -4.17 -0.82
CA CYS A 70 1.47 -4.23 0.29
C CYS A 70 1.02 -3.39 1.49
N LEU A 71 0.54 -2.17 1.24
CA LEU A 71 0.03 -1.29 2.31
C LEU A 71 -1.20 -1.88 2.99
N LEU A 72 -2.15 -2.44 2.23
CA LEU A 72 -3.33 -3.10 2.78
C LEU A 72 -2.95 -4.30 3.64
N VAL A 73 -2.08 -5.19 3.14
CA VAL A 73 -1.59 -6.36 3.90
C VAL A 73 -0.89 -5.91 5.17
N ALA A 74 -0.01 -4.91 5.10
CA ALA A 74 0.69 -4.38 6.25
C ALA A 74 -0.27 -3.80 7.30
N MET A 75 -1.26 -3.01 6.87
CA MET A 75 -2.28 -2.45 7.76
C MET A 75 -3.17 -3.53 8.38
N THR A 76 -3.56 -4.55 7.62
CA THR A 76 -4.32 -5.69 8.15
C THR A 76 -3.52 -6.44 9.20
N LEU A 77 -2.25 -6.75 8.95
CA LEU A 77 -1.39 -7.41 9.93
C LEU A 77 -1.21 -6.56 11.19
N LEU A 78 -1.04 -5.26 11.04
CA LEU A 78 -0.89 -4.34 12.16
C LEU A 78 -2.17 -4.27 13.00
N ALA A 79 -3.34 -4.18 12.37
CA ALA A 79 -4.64 -4.13 13.03
C ALA A 79 -4.94 -5.41 13.84
N ILE A 80 -4.62 -6.59 13.29
CA ILE A 80 -4.80 -7.86 14.00
C ILE A 80 -3.78 -8.00 15.14
N ARG A 81 -2.54 -7.53 14.96
CA ARG A 81 -1.47 -7.64 15.97
C ARG A 81 -1.66 -6.68 17.15
N PHE A 82 -2.07 -5.45 16.85
CA PHE A 82 -2.21 -4.35 17.79
C PHE A 82 -3.59 -3.71 17.58
N PRO A 83 -4.63 -4.22 18.28
CA PRO A 83 -5.97 -3.64 18.22
C PRO A 83 -5.91 -2.15 18.56
N GLU A 84 -6.42 -1.33 17.67
CA GLU A 84 -6.27 0.11 17.76
C GLU A 84 -7.39 0.69 18.64
N THR A 85 -7.01 1.52 19.61
CA THR A 85 -7.96 2.40 20.29
C THR A 85 -8.17 3.63 19.40
N PRO A 86 -9.41 3.92 18.95
CA PRO A 86 -9.68 5.09 18.12
C PRO A 86 -9.19 6.37 18.82
N ARG A 87 -8.53 7.26 18.07
CA ARG A 87 -8.09 8.56 18.58
C ARG A 87 -8.86 9.66 17.86
N ILE A 88 -9.39 10.59 18.64
CA ILE A 88 -10.05 11.79 18.12
C ILE A 88 -8.95 12.78 17.75
N GLY A 89 -8.71 12.91 16.44
CA GLY A 89 -7.74 13.85 15.87
C GLY A 89 -8.32 15.26 15.68
N LEU A 90 -7.57 16.13 15.01
CA LEU A 90 -7.99 17.50 14.70
C LEU A 90 -9.31 17.58 13.91
N LEU A 91 -9.61 16.58 13.08
CA LEU A 91 -10.84 16.50 12.30
C LEU A 91 -12.08 16.15 13.14
N ARG A 92 -11.93 15.92 14.47
CA ARG A 92 -12.99 15.50 15.41
C ARG A 92 -13.72 14.21 15.04
N ILE A 93 -13.21 13.47 14.08
CA ILE A 93 -13.64 12.12 13.72
C ILE A 93 -12.71 11.13 14.41
N GLU A 94 -13.25 10.00 14.85
CA GLU A 94 -12.44 8.86 15.30
C GLU A 94 -11.64 8.33 14.12
N THR A 95 -10.31 8.49 14.17
CA THR A 95 -9.43 7.99 13.09
C THR A 95 -8.57 6.86 13.62
N THR A 96 -8.57 5.76 12.89
CA THR A 96 -7.61 4.66 13.04
C THR A 96 -6.30 5.01 12.32
N ARG A 97 -5.24 4.22 12.52
CA ARG A 97 -3.97 4.36 11.79
C ARG A 97 -4.17 4.12 10.29
N GLY A 98 -5.05 3.16 9.96
CA GLY A 98 -5.46 2.89 8.58
C GLY A 98 -6.12 4.10 7.91
N ASP A 99 -7.00 4.79 8.64
CA ASP A 99 -7.68 5.99 8.12
C ASP A 99 -6.68 7.13 7.84
N ARG A 100 -5.70 7.33 8.72
CA ARG A 100 -4.63 8.34 8.53
C ARG A 100 -3.79 8.06 7.29
N LEU A 101 -3.44 6.78 7.05
CA LEU A 101 -2.75 6.38 5.83
C LEU A 101 -3.60 6.65 4.59
N PHE A 102 -4.88 6.26 4.61
CA PHE A 102 -5.79 6.50 3.49
C PHE A 102 -5.95 7.99 3.17
N ILE A 103 -6.16 8.83 4.19
CA ILE A 103 -6.23 10.29 4.05
C ILE A 103 -4.93 10.84 3.45
N SER A 104 -3.77 10.36 3.91
CA SER A 104 -2.48 10.80 3.38
C SER A 104 -2.30 10.44 1.89
N LEU A 105 -2.71 9.24 1.47
CA LEU A 105 -2.63 8.78 0.08
C LEU A 105 -3.61 9.55 -0.80
N LEU A 106 -4.86 9.70 -0.37
CA LEU A 106 -5.90 10.42 -1.09
C LEU A 106 -5.53 11.91 -1.26
N GLY A 107 -5.10 12.57 -0.18
CA GLY A 107 -4.63 13.95 -0.24
C GLY A 107 -3.40 14.12 -1.13
N SER A 108 -2.45 13.16 -1.10
CA SER A 108 -1.29 13.16 -1.99
C SER A 108 -1.69 13.07 -3.46
N ALA A 109 -2.73 12.30 -3.80
CA ALA A 109 -3.25 12.24 -5.17
C ALA A 109 -3.79 13.60 -5.63
N PHE A 110 -4.58 14.28 -4.78
CA PHE A 110 -5.07 15.63 -5.08
C PHE A 110 -3.95 16.67 -5.18
N ILE A 111 -2.91 16.58 -4.34
CA ILE A 111 -1.74 17.45 -4.42
C ILE A 111 -1.03 17.27 -5.77
N HIS A 112 -0.84 16.04 -6.25
CA HIS A 112 -0.23 15.79 -7.56
C HIS A 112 -1.09 16.31 -8.71
N LEU A 113 -2.42 16.16 -8.63
CA LEU A 113 -3.34 16.72 -9.64
C LEU A 113 -3.30 18.26 -9.66
N ALA A 114 -3.34 18.89 -8.49
CA ALA A 114 -3.22 20.34 -8.37
C ALA A 114 -1.87 20.82 -8.92
N TRP A 115 -0.78 20.14 -8.59
CA TRP A 115 0.55 20.47 -9.12
C TRP A 115 0.59 20.37 -10.64
N LEU A 116 0.03 19.30 -11.22
CA LEU A 116 -0.04 19.16 -12.68
C LEU A 116 -0.83 20.30 -13.32
N PHE A 117 -1.91 20.74 -12.69
CA PHE A 117 -2.72 21.84 -13.19
C PHE A 117 -1.98 23.20 -13.15
N PHE A 118 -1.24 23.49 -12.08
CA PHE A 118 -0.59 24.81 -11.88
C PHE A 118 0.86 24.89 -12.37
N ALA A 119 1.68 23.86 -12.12
CA ALA A 119 3.12 23.86 -12.34
C ALA A 119 3.59 22.87 -13.43
N GLY A 120 2.81 21.82 -13.69
CA GLY A 120 3.16 20.79 -14.67
C GLY A 120 4.36 19.91 -14.25
N PRO A 121 4.90 19.10 -15.17
CA PRO A 121 6.08 18.26 -14.92
C PRO A 121 7.37 19.09 -14.78
N PRO A 122 8.37 18.63 -14.02
CA PRO A 122 8.45 17.36 -13.30
C PRO A 122 7.78 17.39 -11.90
N LEU A 123 7.36 16.22 -11.42
CA LEU A 123 6.53 16.08 -10.21
C LEU A 123 7.30 16.05 -8.87
N TRP A 124 8.63 16.24 -8.89
CA TRP A 124 9.46 16.14 -7.69
C TRP A 124 9.01 17.09 -6.57
N GLY A 125 8.58 18.31 -6.93
CA GLY A 125 8.03 19.27 -5.97
C GLY A 125 6.71 18.80 -5.36
N ALA A 126 5.82 18.22 -6.16
CA ALA A 126 4.58 17.60 -5.67
C ALA A 126 4.88 16.44 -4.69
N THR A 127 5.86 15.60 -5.01
CA THR A 127 6.27 14.50 -4.14
C THR A 127 6.81 15.00 -2.80
N ALA A 128 7.67 16.02 -2.80
CA ALA A 128 8.16 16.63 -1.57
C ALA A 128 7.01 17.20 -0.72
N LEU A 129 6.04 17.88 -1.35
CA LEU A 129 4.86 18.41 -0.67
C LEU A 129 3.98 17.30 -0.09
N CYS A 130 3.83 16.18 -0.79
CA CYS A 130 3.11 15.01 -0.29
C CYS A 130 3.78 14.38 0.94
N LEU A 131 5.11 14.34 1.00
CA LEU A 131 5.82 13.85 2.19
C LEU A 131 5.58 14.74 3.41
N VAL A 132 5.61 16.07 3.21
CA VAL A 132 5.28 17.05 4.27
C VAL A 132 3.83 16.89 4.71
N TYR A 133 2.90 16.77 3.76
CA TYR A 133 1.49 16.55 4.04
C TYR A 133 1.23 15.24 4.78
N ALA A 134 1.86 14.13 4.37
CA ALA A 134 1.74 12.85 5.06
C ALA A 134 2.24 12.97 6.51
N ALA A 135 3.41 13.58 6.73
CA ALA A 135 3.95 13.81 8.08
C ALA A 135 3.01 14.67 8.95
N ALA A 136 2.39 15.69 8.36
CA ALA A 136 1.38 16.52 9.00
C ALA A 136 0.15 15.70 9.42
N VAL A 137 -0.37 14.84 8.53
CA VAL A 137 -1.52 13.97 8.82
C VAL A 137 -1.19 13.03 9.97
N PHE A 138 -0.05 12.33 9.94
CA PHE A 138 0.35 11.43 11.03
C PHE A 138 0.59 12.14 12.37
N ARG A 139 0.93 13.44 12.33
CA ARG A 139 1.17 14.23 13.55
C ARG A 139 -0.11 14.78 14.18
N TRP A 140 -1.06 15.24 13.38
CA TRP A 140 -2.18 16.07 13.86
C TRP A 140 -3.58 15.45 13.70
N VAL A 141 -3.75 14.52 12.76
CA VAL A 141 -4.97 13.72 12.62
C VAL A 141 -4.71 12.48 13.42
#